data_AF-A0A316LCM1-F1
#
_entry.id   AF-A0A316LCM1-F1
#
_cell.length_a   1.000
_cell.length_b   1.000
_cell.length_c   1.000
_cell.angle_alpha   90.00
_cell.angle_beta   90.00
_cell.angle_gamma   90.00
#
_symmetry.space_group_name_H-M   'P 1'
#
loop_
_entity.id
_entity.type
_entity.pdbx_description
1 polymer ?
#
loop_
_entity_poly.entity_id
_entity_poly.type
_entity_poly.pdbx_seq_one_letter_code
_entity_poly.pdbx_strand_id
1 'polypeptide(L)'
;MEQNFVAGAEGPFPQVRVLGKNPYYARLLMDDYAGNHSELGACAQYVYQSSILEEAGAKHQELLLSIGIREMLHLRHLARAIRQLGGDPIYAGGRSTRGRFWNSGYVNYAKEPYWMIEDDIRAEREAIKQYQEHMRLIDDPSVRALLARIIEDEEVHIRLLEGLLQEQEEPSRAME
;
A
#
# COMPACT_ATOMS: atom_id res chain seq x y z
N MET A 1 -10.51 -10.04 23.19
CA MET A 1 -10.03 -11.15 22.35
C MET A 1 -9.49 -10.49 21.09
N GLU A 2 -8.19 -10.26 21.02
CA GLU A 2 -7.53 -9.74 19.83
C GLU A 2 -7.64 -10.81 18.75
N GLN A 3 -8.58 -10.68 17.83
CA GLN A 3 -8.49 -11.42 16.57
C GLN A 3 -7.34 -10.76 15.80
N ASN A 4 -6.19 -11.43 15.78
CA ASN A 4 -5.11 -11.10 14.86
C ASN A 4 -5.61 -11.35 13.44
N PHE A 5 -6.30 -10.38 12.85
CA PHE A 5 -6.44 -10.34 11.41
C PHE A 5 -5.03 -10.17 10.86
N VAL A 6 -4.51 -11.21 10.22
CA VAL A 6 -3.28 -11.09 9.43
C VAL A 6 -3.73 -10.56 8.07
N ALA A 7 -3.76 -9.23 7.91
CA ALA A 7 -3.97 -8.59 6.62
C ALA A 7 -2.71 -8.79 5.77
N GLY A 8 -2.59 -9.94 5.13
CA GLY A 8 -1.48 -10.29 4.24
C GLY A 8 -1.29 -11.79 4.12
N ALA A 9 -0.60 -12.19 3.06
CA ALA A 9 -0.31 -13.56 2.74
C ALA A 9 0.57 -14.23 3.80
N GLU A 10 0.50 -15.55 3.84
CA GLU A 10 1.32 -16.36 4.73
C GLU A 10 2.80 -16.34 4.29
N GLY A 11 3.70 -16.53 5.25
CA GLY A 11 5.13 -16.66 4.98
C GLY A 11 5.92 -15.37 5.11
N PRO A 12 7.26 -15.49 5.23
CA PRO A 12 8.14 -14.36 5.53
C PRO A 12 8.43 -13.51 4.29
N PHE A 13 8.72 -12.23 4.51
CA PHE A 13 9.35 -11.41 3.49
C PHE A 13 10.76 -11.94 3.13
N PRO A 14 11.14 -11.96 1.84
CA PRO A 14 12.48 -12.34 1.45
C PRO A 14 13.50 -11.35 2.01
N GLN A 15 14.69 -11.86 2.34
CA GLN A 15 15.80 -10.98 2.72
C GLN A 15 16.31 -10.25 1.48
N VAL A 16 16.21 -8.92 1.49
CA VAL A 16 16.75 -8.10 0.40
C VAL A 16 18.27 -8.14 0.45
N ARG A 17 18.89 -8.59 -0.65
CA ARG A 17 20.33 -8.58 -0.91
C ARG A 17 20.56 -8.18 -2.37
N VAL A 18 20.69 -6.87 -2.61
CA VAL A 18 20.87 -6.34 -3.97
C VAL A 18 22.23 -6.71 -4.54
N LEU A 19 22.33 -6.85 -5.86
CA LEU A 19 23.58 -7.17 -6.56
C LEU A 19 24.60 -6.02 -6.51
N GLY A 20 24.12 -4.79 -6.36
CA GLY A 20 24.94 -3.60 -6.24
C GLY A 20 24.08 -2.34 -6.13
N LYS A 21 24.73 -1.20 -5.90
CA LYS A 21 24.04 0.09 -5.90
C LYS A 21 23.50 0.37 -7.31
N ASN A 22 22.24 0.77 -7.38
CA ASN A 22 21.61 1.22 -8.60
C ASN A 22 20.63 2.38 -8.29
N PRO A 23 21.08 3.64 -8.41
CA PRO A 23 20.26 4.81 -8.10
C PRO A 23 19.00 4.93 -8.97
N TYR A 24 18.99 4.35 -10.18
CA TYR A 24 17.79 4.32 -11.01
C TYR A 24 16.73 3.42 -10.40
N TYR A 25 17.09 2.21 -9.96
CA TYR A 25 16.16 1.32 -9.26
C TYR A 25 15.71 1.91 -7.93
N ALA A 26 16.63 2.51 -7.17
CA ALA A 26 16.26 3.22 -5.94
C ALA A 26 15.17 4.26 -6.20
N ARG A 27 15.31 5.06 -7.28
CA ARG A 27 14.33 6.09 -7.66
C ARG A 27 12.98 5.51 -8.08
N LEU A 28 12.92 4.32 -8.69
CA LEU A 28 11.64 3.63 -8.94
C LEU A 28 10.98 3.25 -7.63
N LEU A 29 11.72 2.61 -6.71
CA LEU A 29 11.18 2.22 -5.41
C LEU A 29 10.77 3.42 -4.53
N MET A 30 11.32 4.62 -4.76
CA MET A 30 10.83 5.83 -4.09
C MET A 30 9.37 6.14 -4.44
N ASP A 31 8.90 5.79 -5.65
CA ASP A 31 7.49 5.94 -6.03
C ASP A 31 6.60 4.98 -5.25
N ASP A 32 7.02 3.72 -5.07
CA ASP A 32 6.32 2.74 -4.22
C ASP A 32 6.35 3.15 -2.73
N TYR A 33 7.46 3.74 -2.29
CA TYR A 33 7.67 4.12 -0.89
C TYR A 33 6.87 5.36 -0.47
N ALA A 34 6.93 6.44 -1.26
CA ALA A 34 6.32 7.73 -0.91
C ALA A 34 5.86 8.56 -2.13
N GLY A 35 5.52 7.87 -3.24
CA GLY A 35 4.93 8.46 -4.44
C GLY A 35 3.41 8.70 -4.36
N ASN A 36 2.77 8.75 -5.52
CA ASN A 36 1.32 9.03 -5.63
C ASN A 36 0.47 7.84 -5.15
N HIS A 37 0.87 6.62 -5.55
CA HIS A 37 0.31 5.36 -5.08
C HIS A 37 1.44 4.66 -4.32
N SER A 38 1.44 4.79 -2.99
CA SER A 38 2.58 4.39 -2.17
C SER A 38 2.18 3.86 -0.81
N GLU A 39 3.07 3.06 -0.23
CA GLU A 39 2.92 2.45 1.08
C GLU A 39 2.75 3.48 2.20
N LEU A 40 3.41 4.65 2.08
CA LEU A 40 3.22 5.72 3.05
C LEU A 40 1.81 6.31 2.97
N GLY A 41 1.28 6.45 1.75
CA GLY A 41 -0.08 6.90 1.50
C GLY A 41 -1.12 5.91 2.03
N ALA A 42 -0.97 4.63 1.66
CA ALA A 42 -1.86 3.55 2.09
C ALA A 42 -1.87 3.40 3.62
N CYS A 43 -0.69 3.36 4.26
CA CYS A 43 -0.57 3.34 5.72
C CYS A 43 -1.34 4.50 6.39
N ALA A 44 -1.11 5.74 5.92
CA ALA A 44 -1.77 6.91 6.49
C ALA A 44 -3.29 6.89 6.28
N GLN A 45 -3.73 6.42 5.11
CA GLN A 45 -5.13 6.30 4.75
C GLN A 45 -5.87 5.28 5.60
N TYR A 46 -5.36 4.06 5.71
CA TYR A 46 -6.00 3.01 6.50
C TYR A 46 -6.05 3.33 7.99
N VAL A 47 -5.00 3.94 8.55
CA VAL A 47 -5.01 4.42 9.94
C VAL A 47 -6.05 5.54 10.15
N TYR A 48 -6.19 6.43 9.17
CA TYR A 48 -7.23 7.47 9.23
C TYR A 48 -8.63 6.85 9.18
N GLN A 49 -8.90 6.00 8.19
CA GLN A 49 -10.20 5.39 7.97
C GLN A 49 -10.62 4.50 9.14
N SER A 50 -9.70 3.69 9.69
CA SER A 50 -9.97 2.88 10.88
C SER A 50 -10.38 3.71 12.10
N SER A 51 -9.96 4.97 12.15
CA SER A 51 -10.25 5.88 13.26
C SER A 51 -11.60 6.61 13.13
N ILE A 52 -12.21 6.63 11.94
CA ILE A 52 -13.43 7.41 11.67
C ILE A 52 -14.65 6.56 11.32
N LEU A 53 -14.47 5.26 11.05
CA LEU A 53 -15.54 4.31 10.75
C LEU A 53 -16.33 3.91 12.01
N GLU A 54 -17.07 4.84 12.63
CA GLU A 54 -17.86 4.53 13.84
C GLU A 54 -19.09 3.66 13.54
N GLU A 55 -19.75 3.86 12.40
CA GLU A 55 -21.04 3.21 12.08
C GLU A 55 -20.91 1.80 11.47
N ALA A 56 -19.78 1.47 10.83
CA ALA A 56 -19.56 0.15 10.22
C ALA A 56 -19.21 -0.95 11.24
N GLY A 57 -18.94 -0.59 12.49
CA GLY A 57 -18.66 -1.52 13.59
C GLY A 57 -17.18 -1.93 13.73
N ALA A 58 -16.83 -2.42 14.93
CA ALA A 58 -15.46 -2.68 15.37
C ALA A 58 -14.65 -3.60 14.43
N LYS A 59 -15.30 -4.58 13.79
CA LYS A 59 -14.66 -5.50 12.85
C LYS A 59 -14.06 -4.78 11.63
N HIS A 60 -14.75 -3.78 11.09
CA HIS A 60 -14.27 -3.00 9.93
C HIS A 60 -13.07 -2.15 10.33
N GLN A 61 -13.15 -1.47 11.47
CA GLN A 61 -12.05 -0.67 12.02
C GLN A 61 -10.80 -1.53 12.26
N GLU A 62 -10.96 -2.68 12.91
CA GLU A 62 -9.85 -3.61 13.18
C GLU A 62 -9.22 -4.15 11.89
N LEU A 63 -10.03 -4.44 10.86
CA LEU A 63 -9.51 -4.93 9.58
C LEU A 63 -8.70 -3.86 8.85
N LEU A 64 -9.22 -2.63 8.73
CA LEU A 64 -8.49 -1.54 8.07
C LEU A 64 -7.21 -1.19 8.85
N LEU A 65 -7.27 -1.16 10.18
CA LEU A 65 -6.07 -0.93 10.98
C LEU A 65 -5.02 -2.04 10.75
N SER A 66 -5.46 -3.29 10.62
CA SER A 66 -4.56 -4.41 10.30
C SER A 66 -3.89 -4.24 8.94
N ILE A 67 -4.63 -3.81 7.92
CA ILE A 67 -4.06 -3.48 6.59
C ILE A 67 -3.04 -2.34 6.76
N GLY A 68 -3.40 -1.24 7.43
CA GLY A 68 -2.49 -0.13 7.68
C GLY A 68 -1.18 -0.54 8.39
N ILE A 69 -1.23 -1.48 9.34
CA ILE A 69 -0.05 -2.07 9.99
C ILE A 69 0.78 -2.88 8.99
N ARG A 70 0.14 -3.60 8.06
CA ARG A 70 0.84 -4.32 7.00
C ARG A 70 1.58 -3.36 6.06
N GLU A 71 0.98 -2.24 5.67
CA GLU A 71 1.65 -1.24 4.82
C GLU A 71 2.88 -0.63 5.50
N MET A 72 2.86 -0.48 6.84
CA MET A 72 4.07 -0.09 7.58
C MET A 72 5.23 -1.09 7.42
N LEU A 73 4.92 -2.38 7.28
CA LEU A 73 5.93 -3.41 7.01
C LEU A 73 6.43 -3.30 5.56
N HIS A 74 5.55 -3.11 4.58
CA HIS A 74 5.94 -2.85 3.19
C HIS A 74 6.88 -1.66 3.08
N LEU A 75 6.49 -0.53 3.68
CA LEU A 75 7.28 0.70 3.77
C LEU A 75 8.68 0.44 4.33
N ARG A 76 8.79 -0.33 5.41
CA ARG A 76 10.08 -0.71 6.02
C ARG A 76 10.93 -1.58 5.09
N HIS A 77 10.33 -2.52 4.36
CA HIS A 77 11.04 -3.38 3.43
C HIS A 77 11.54 -2.62 2.20
N LEU A 78 10.71 -1.72 1.64
CA LEU A 78 11.11 -0.80 0.57
C LEU A 78 12.24 0.12 1.00
N ALA A 79 12.17 0.74 2.20
CA ALA A 79 13.24 1.59 2.71
C ALA A 79 14.60 0.85 2.77
N ARG A 80 14.59 -0.41 3.20
CA ARG A 80 15.79 -1.25 3.23
C ARG A 80 16.34 -1.50 1.83
N ALA A 81 15.48 -1.81 0.87
CA ALA A 81 15.88 -2.00 -0.52
C ALA A 81 16.46 -0.70 -1.13
N ILE A 82 15.78 0.43 -0.95
CA ILE A 82 16.23 1.76 -1.38
C ILE A 82 17.64 2.07 -0.84
N ARG A 83 17.86 1.85 0.46
CA ARG A 83 19.17 2.05 1.11
C ARG A 83 20.26 1.18 0.50
N GLN A 84 19.97 -0.10 0.25
CA GLN A 84 20.94 -1.03 -0.35
C GLN A 84 21.28 -0.65 -1.80
N LEU A 85 20.28 -0.17 -2.56
CA LEU A 85 20.46 0.36 -3.92
C LEU A 85 21.20 1.71 -3.96
N GLY A 86 21.50 2.30 -2.79
CA GLY A 86 22.23 3.56 -2.67
C GLY A 86 21.36 4.82 -2.70
N GLY A 87 20.05 4.68 -2.51
CA GLY A 87 19.12 5.79 -2.32
C GLY A 87 18.98 6.20 -0.85
N ASP A 88 18.28 7.30 -0.63
CA ASP A 88 17.89 7.79 0.69
C ASP A 88 16.36 7.80 0.80
N PRO A 89 15.75 6.97 1.65
CA PRO A 89 14.29 6.81 1.75
C PRO A 89 13.66 7.96 2.53
N ILE A 90 13.88 9.19 2.05
CA ILE A 90 13.10 10.36 2.45
C ILE A 90 11.65 10.18 1.99
N TYR A 91 10.69 10.77 2.69
CA TYR A 91 9.28 10.69 2.30
C TYR A 91 8.98 11.61 1.10
N ALA A 92 9.52 11.25 -0.05
CA ALA A 92 9.31 11.90 -1.34
C ALA A 92 9.31 10.84 -2.45
N GLY A 93 8.34 10.93 -3.36
CA GLY A 93 8.31 10.08 -4.54
C GLY A 93 9.51 10.29 -5.46
N GLY A 94 9.74 9.33 -6.34
CA GLY A 94 10.74 9.38 -7.40
C GLY A 94 10.21 10.10 -8.65
N ARG A 95 9.83 9.32 -9.67
CA ARG A 95 9.35 9.83 -10.95
C ARG A 95 7.91 10.35 -10.85
N SER A 96 7.05 9.68 -10.09
CA SER A 96 5.62 10.00 -10.00
C SER A 96 5.38 11.42 -9.45
N THR A 97 6.17 11.83 -8.46
CA THR A 97 6.07 13.16 -7.83
C THR A 97 7.16 14.13 -8.28
N ARG A 98 8.11 13.69 -9.11
CA ARG A 98 9.34 14.44 -9.47
C ARG A 98 10.15 14.87 -8.24
N GLY A 99 10.30 14.00 -7.24
CA GLY A 99 11.06 14.29 -6.03
C GLY A 99 10.34 15.19 -5.01
N ARG A 100 9.04 15.47 -5.18
CA ARG A 100 8.29 16.24 -4.19
C ARG A 100 8.03 15.38 -2.95
N PHE A 101 8.12 16.03 -1.79
CA PHE A 101 7.75 15.43 -0.52
C PHE A 101 6.29 15.02 -0.53
N TRP A 102 6.04 13.84 0.04
CA TRP A 102 4.72 13.36 0.35
C TRP A 102 4.04 14.34 1.31
N ASN A 103 2.72 14.51 1.16
CA ASN A 103 1.91 15.33 2.05
C ASN A 103 0.54 14.69 2.24
N SER A 104 -0.17 15.11 3.28
CA SER A 104 -1.47 14.55 3.65
C SER A 104 -2.55 14.72 2.58
N GLY A 105 -2.36 15.56 1.57
CA GLY A 105 -3.26 15.69 0.43
C GLY A 105 -3.32 14.46 -0.49
N TYR A 106 -2.47 13.46 -0.29
CA TYR A 106 -2.55 12.17 -0.99
C TYR A 106 -3.46 11.15 -0.31
N VAL A 107 -3.93 11.44 0.92
CA VAL A 107 -4.84 10.56 1.65
C VAL A 107 -6.27 10.75 1.15
N ASN A 108 -6.98 9.65 0.91
CA ASN A 108 -8.42 9.68 0.69
C ASN A 108 -9.16 9.87 2.02
N TYR A 109 -9.90 10.98 2.12
CA TYR A 109 -10.71 11.33 3.29
C TYR A 109 -12.21 11.05 3.08
N ALA A 110 -12.57 10.14 2.15
CA ALA A 110 -13.92 9.64 2.01
C ALA A 110 -14.47 9.17 3.36
N LYS A 111 -15.75 9.42 3.61
CA LYS A 111 -16.43 9.07 4.87
C LYS A 111 -17.54 8.05 4.70
N GLU A 112 -18.11 7.98 3.50
CA GLU A 112 -19.14 7.00 3.15
C GLU A 112 -18.47 5.62 2.97
N PRO A 113 -18.84 4.60 3.78
CA PRO A 113 -18.14 3.32 3.81
C PRO A 113 -18.04 2.62 2.45
N TYR A 114 -19.12 2.62 1.67
CA TYR A 114 -19.14 1.99 0.34
C TYR A 114 -18.07 2.60 -0.60
N TRP A 115 -18.09 3.92 -0.77
CA TRP A 115 -17.15 4.62 -1.65
C TRP A 115 -15.71 4.58 -1.14
N MET A 116 -15.54 4.63 0.19
CA MET A 116 -14.23 4.48 0.82
C MET A 116 -13.61 3.13 0.47
N ILE A 117 -14.33 2.03 0.69
CA ILE A 117 -13.84 0.67 0.42
C ILE A 117 -13.61 0.46 -1.08
N GLU A 118 -14.50 0.97 -1.94
CA GLU A 118 -14.30 0.92 -3.40
C GLU A 118 -13.01 1.65 -3.82
N ASP A 119 -12.76 2.83 -3.24
CA ASP A 119 -11.55 3.62 -3.50
C ASP A 119 -10.29 2.92 -3.00
N ASP A 120 -10.35 2.25 -1.85
CA ASP A 120 -9.25 1.45 -1.29
C ASP A 120 -8.91 0.27 -2.22
N ILE A 121 -9.92 -0.50 -2.67
CA ILE A 121 -9.72 -1.59 -3.64
C ILE A 121 -9.06 -1.08 -4.92
N ARG A 122 -9.48 0.10 -5.40
CA ARG A 122 -8.88 0.71 -6.59
C ARG A 122 -7.44 1.15 -6.33
N ALA A 123 -7.14 1.70 -5.16
CA ALA A 123 -5.79 2.08 -4.76
C ALA A 123 -4.86 0.86 -4.73
N GLU A 124 -5.29 -0.27 -4.16
CA GLU A 124 -4.52 -1.51 -4.16
C GLU A 124 -4.24 -2.04 -5.57
N ARG A 125 -5.24 -1.97 -6.46
CA ARG A 125 -5.06 -2.38 -7.86
C ARG A 125 -4.04 -1.50 -8.59
N GLU A 126 -4.03 -0.19 -8.34
CA GLU A 126 -3.01 0.71 -8.91
C GLU A 126 -1.62 0.48 -8.29
N ALA A 127 -1.54 0.16 -6.99
CA ALA A 127 -0.28 -0.24 -6.34
C ALA A 127 0.32 -1.50 -6.98
N ILE A 128 -0.48 -2.57 -7.15
CA ILE A 128 -0.07 -3.80 -7.85
C ILE A 128 0.43 -3.49 -9.27
N LYS A 129 -0.31 -2.67 -10.01
CA LYS A 129 0.08 -2.28 -11.37
C LYS A 129 1.41 -1.51 -11.39
N GLN A 130 1.61 -0.58 -10.46
CA GLN A 130 2.86 0.15 -10.30
C GLN A 130 4.03 -0.80 -9.99
N TYR A 131 3.83 -1.74 -9.06
CA TYR A 131 4.81 -2.78 -8.76
C TYR A 131 5.16 -3.62 -9.98
N GLN A 132 4.17 -4.07 -10.74
CA GLN A 132 4.40 -4.84 -11.97
C GLN A 132 5.16 -4.03 -13.04
N GLU A 133 4.87 -2.74 -13.17
CA GLU A 133 5.61 -1.83 -14.06
C GLU A 133 7.07 -1.66 -13.62
N HIS A 134 7.32 -1.43 -12.33
CA HIS A 134 8.68 -1.35 -11.78
C HIS A 134 9.43 -2.66 -11.92
N MET A 135 8.78 -3.80 -11.70
CA MET A 135 9.36 -5.12 -11.93
C MET A 135 9.78 -5.29 -13.40
N ARG A 136 9.14 -4.68 -14.39
CA ARG A 136 9.62 -4.75 -15.79
C ARG A 136 10.89 -3.95 -16.04
N LEU A 137 11.19 -2.96 -15.18
CA LEU A 137 12.34 -2.07 -15.30
C LEU A 137 13.51 -2.47 -14.40
N ILE A 138 13.27 -3.38 -13.45
CA ILE A 138 14.24 -3.84 -12.46
C ILE A 138 14.64 -5.30 -12.77
N ASP A 139 15.93 -5.50 -13.04
CA ASP A 139 16.51 -6.82 -13.29
C ASP A 139 17.10 -7.46 -12.02
N ASP A 140 17.22 -6.71 -10.92
CA ASP A 140 17.74 -7.24 -9.65
C ASP A 140 16.76 -8.29 -9.07
N PRO A 141 17.15 -9.57 -8.98
CA PRO A 141 16.26 -10.65 -8.58
C PRO A 141 15.78 -10.52 -7.13
N SER A 142 16.60 -9.93 -6.25
CA SER A 142 16.23 -9.76 -4.86
C SER A 142 15.18 -8.67 -4.69
N VAL A 143 15.28 -7.59 -5.48
CA VAL A 143 14.26 -6.52 -5.48
C VAL A 143 12.96 -7.04 -6.09
N ARG A 144 13.03 -7.77 -7.21
CA ARG A 144 11.84 -8.39 -7.83
C ARG A 144 11.13 -9.36 -6.88
N ALA A 145 11.87 -10.15 -6.12
CA ALA A 145 11.30 -11.06 -5.13
C ALA A 145 10.60 -10.31 -3.99
N LEU A 146 11.16 -9.17 -3.55
CA LEU A 146 10.48 -8.30 -2.59
C LEU A 146 9.15 -7.77 -3.17
N LEU A 147 9.17 -7.20 -4.37
CA LEU A 147 7.98 -6.63 -4.98
C LEU A 147 6.90 -7.69 -5.24
N ALA A 148 7.30 -8.88 -5.69
CA ALA A 148 6.37 -10.01 -5.85
C ALA A 148 5.72 -10.40 -4.52
N ARG A 149 6.48 -10.42 -3.43
CA ARG A 149 5.92 -10.70 -2.11
C ARG A 149 4.97 -9.60 -1.65
N ILE A 150 5.28 -8.32 -1.88
CA ILE A 150 4.35 -7.23 -1.54
C ILE A 150 3.03 -7.39 -2.33
N ILE A 151 3.09 -7.69 -3.63
CA ILE A 151 1.90 -7.97 -4.46
C ILE A 151 1.02 -9.08 -3.86
N GLU A 152 1.59 -10.14 -3.29
CA GLU A 152 0.82 -11.18 -2.60
C GLU A 152 0.04 -10.65 -1.38
N ASP A 153 0.58 -9.64 -0.66
CA ASP A 153 -0.15 -8.95 0.42
C ASP A 153 -1.26 -8.07 -0.17
N GLU A 154 -1.01 -7.32 -1.26
CA GLU A 154 -2.04 -6.48 -1.89
C GLU A 154 -3.22 -7.29 -2.45
N GLU A 155 -2.96 -8.48 -2.99
CA GLU A 155 -4.01 -9.41 -3.41
C GLU A 155 -4.83 -9.93 -2.22
N VAL A 156 -4.25 -10.00 -1.02
CA VAL A 156 -4.99 -10.31 0.20
C VAL A 156 -5.79 -9.10 0.67
N HIS A 157 -5.23 -7.89 0.62
CA HIS A 157 -5.94 -6.65 0.94
C HIS A 157 -7.19 -6.49 0.08
N ILE A 158 -7.07 -6.65 -1.24
CA ILE A 158 -8.21 -6.59 -2.17
C ILE A 158 -9.29 -7.61 -1.76
N ARG A 159 -8.93 -8.87 -1.49
CA ARG A 159 -9.92 -9.89 -1.10
C ARG A 159 -10.63 -9.57 0.20
N LEU A 160 -9.92 -9.01 1.18
CA LEU A 160 -10.48 -8.60 2.46
C LEU A 160 -11.44 -7.42 2.28
N LEU A 161 -11.04 -6.42 1.50
CA LEU A 161 -11.85 -5.25 1.19
C LEU A 161 -13.08 -5.61 0.35
N GLU A 162 -12.96 -6.50 -0.64
CA GLU A 162 -14.11 -7.03 -1.39
C GLU A 162 -15.12 -7.73 -0.47
N GLY A 163 -14.64 -8.44 0.54
CA GLY A 163 -15.48 -9.01 1.59
C GLY A 163 -16.23 -7.95 2.41
N LEU A 164 -15.56 -6.86 2.79
CA LEU A 164 -16.20 -5.74 3.49
C LEU A 164 -17.22 -5.02 2.59
N LEU A 165 -16.90 -4.83 1.31
CA LEU A 165 -17.77 -4.15 0.35
C LEU A 165 -19.09 -4.90 0.15
N GLN A 166 -19.06 -6.24 0.14
CA GLN A 166 -20.27 -7.07 0.06
C GLN A 166 -21.20 -6.94 1.27
N GLU A 167 -20.67 -6.50 2.42
CA GLU A 167 -21.46 -6.22 3.63
C GLU A 167 -22.10 -4.81 3.57
N GLN A 168 -21.72 -3.95 2.61
CA GLN A 168 -22.27 -2.61 2.44
C GLN A 168 -23.47 -2.60 1.48
N GLU A 169 -24.46 -1.75 1.75
CA GLU A 169 -25.51 -1.45 0.77
C GLU A 169 -24.97 -0.47 -0.28
N GLU A 170 -25.14 -0.79 -1.57
CA GLU A 170 -24.76 0.13 -2.64
C GLU A 170 -25.64 1.39 -2.57
N PRO A 171 -25.06 2.59 -2.34
CA PRO A 171 -25.86 3.80 -2.28
C PRO A 171 -26.49 4.06 -3.65
N SER A 172 -27.79 4.36 -3.65
CA SER A 172 -28.51 4.81 -4.85
C SER A 172 -27.71 5.93 -5.51
N ARG A 173 -27.20 5.69 -6.73
CA ARG A 173 -26.61 6.75 -7.56
C ARG A 173 -27.68 7.82 -7.78
N ALA A 174 -27.65 8.88 -6.97
CA ALA A 174 -28.35 10.10 -7.31
C ALA A 174 -27.74 10.55 -8.65
N MET A 175 -28.54 10.46 -9.72
CA MET A 175 -28.22 11.09 -10.99
C MET A 175 -28.26 12.60 -10.73
N GLU A 176 -27.10 13.19 -10.43
CA GLU A 176 -26.88 14.64 -10.58
C GLU A 176 -26.38 14.95 -12.00
#